data_AF-A0A5C9E8Q3-F1
#
_entry.id   AF-A0A5C9E8Q3-F1
#
_cell.length_a   1.000
_cell.length_b   1.000
_cell.length_c   1.000
_cell.angle_alpha   90.00
_cell.angle_beta   90.00
_cell.angle_gamma   90.00
#
_symmetry.space_group_name_H-M   'P 1'
#
loop_
_entity.id
_entity.type
_entity.pdbx_description
1 polymer ?
#
loop_
_entity_poly.entity_id
_entity_poly.type
_entity_poly.pdbx_seq_one_letter_code
_entity_poly.pdbx_strand_id
1 'polypeptide(L)'
;MKKSHYCFLLLLIIISPLVVYLISVDLPKTYNNLKLAIPYDARDYIGLYNSGLTEGYTGYGINAAVIDTGIDDNHDVFTEAGVDRITYYDVVNNQTNPEDSDGHGTWVASILGGNSTEYKGV
;
A
#
# COMPACT_ATOMS: atom_id res chain seq x y z
N MET A 1 -12.40 -61.57 3.82
CA MET A 1 -12.53 -60.36 2.97
C MET A 1 -11.98 -59.09 3.64
N LYS A 2 -10.90 -59.14 4.44
CA LYS A 2 -10.36 -57.95 5.15
C LYS A 2 -9.17 -57.26 4.46
N LYS A 3 -8.51 -57.91 3.48
CA LYS A 3 -7.30 -57.39 2.82
C LYS A 3 -7.55 -56.22 1.87
N SER A 4 -8.73 -56.09 1.26
CA SER A 4 -9.01 -54.97 0.34
C SER A 4 -9.19 -53.64 1.07
N HIS A 5 -9.71 -53.66 2.30
CA HIS A 5 -9.90 -52.44 3.10
C HIS A 5 -8.57 -51.85 3.58
N TYR A 6 -7.58 -52.68 3.96
CA TYR A 6 -6.25 -52.20 4.33
C TYR A 6 -5.51 -51.59 3.13
N CYS A 7 -5.71 -52.14 1.92
CA CYS A 7 -5.11 -51.60 0.70
C CYS A 7 -5.67 -50.21 0.36
N PHE A 8 -6.99 -50.02 0.54
CA PHE A 8 -7.66 -48.74 0.31
C PHE A 8 -7.27 -47.67 1.36
N LEU A 9 -7.14 -48.07 2.64
CA LEU A 9 -6.65 -47.17 3.69
C LEU A 9 -5.18 -46.76 3.50
N LEU A 10 -4.32 -47.69 3.07
CA LEU A 10 -2.92 -47.40 2.76
C LEU A 10 -2.79 -46.44 1.57
N LEU A 11 -3.65 -46.58 0.56
CA LEU A 11 -3.73 -45.64 -0.56
C LEU A 11 -4.09 -44.22 -0.11
N LEU A 12 -5.05 -44.07 0.82
CA LEU A 12 -5.43 -42.74 1.35
C LEU A 12 -4.33 -42.08 2.19
N ILE A 13 -3.58 -42.86 2.98
CA ILE A 13 -2.47 -42.37 3.83
C ILE A 13 -1.26 -41.94 2.99
N ILE A 14 -1.04 -42.53 1.81
CA ILE A 14 0.08 -42.18 0.93
C ILE A 14 -0.31 -41.04 -0.04
N ILE A 15 -1.55 -41.02 -0.52
CA ILE A 15 -2.04 -39.99 -1.45
C ILE A 15 -2.21 -38.64 -0.73
N SER A 16 -2.70 -38.61 0.51
CA SER A 16 -2.91 -37.36 1.27
C SER A 16 -1.65 -36.49 1.43
N PRO A 17 -0.51 -37.00 1.97
CA PRO A 17 0.70 -36.20 2.11
C PRO A 17 1.37 -35.90 0.75
N LEU A 18 1.20 -36.76 -0.26
CA LEU A 18 1.70 -36.49 -1.62
C LEU A 18 0.90 -35.36 -2.29
N VAL A 19 -0.42 -35.33 -2.14
CA VAL A 19 -1.28 -34.25 -2.66
C VAL A 19 -1.01 -32.94 -1.92
N VAL A 20 -0.85 -32.97 -0.59
CA VAL A 20 -0.45 -31.79 0.18
C VAL A 20 0.95 -31.31 -0.22
N TYR A 21 1.89 -32.23 -0.45
CA TYR A 21 3.22 -31.90 -0.96
C TYR A 21 3.13 -31.31 -2.38
N LEU A 22 2.27 -31.82 -3.26
CA LEU A 22 2.07 -31.27 -4.62
C LEU A 22 1.39 -29.88 -4.62
N ILE A 23 0.59 -29.55 -3.60
CA ILE A 23 0.05 -28.19 -3.40
C ILE A 23 1.10 -27.27 -2.75
N SER A 24 2.02 -27.83 -1.96
CA SER A 24 3.11 -27.09 -1.26
C SER A 24 4.38 -26.95 -2.09
N VAL A 25 4.57 -27.80 -3.10
CA VAL A 25 5.59 -27.66 -4.15
C VAL A 25 5.09 -26.51 -5.00
N ASP A 26 5.59 -25.34 -4.62
CA ASP A 26 5.50 -24.05 -5.30
C ASP A 26 4.75 -24.15 -6.62
N LEU A 27 3.55 -23.56 -6.66
CA LEU A 27 3.17 -22.81 -7.85
C LEU A 27 4.44 -22.05 -8.22
N PRO A 28 5.05 -22.30 -9.40
CA PRO A 28 6.16 -21.48 -9.81
C PRO A 28 5.69 -20.06 -9.59
N LYS A 29 6.44 -19.27 -8.81
CA LYS A 29 6.24 -17.83 -8.71
C LYS A 29 6.55 -17.23 -10.07
N THR A 30 5.82 -17.64 -11.10
CA THR A 30 5.65 -16.98 -12.38
C THR A 30 4.72 -15.79 -12.15
N TYR A 31 5.14 -14.91 -11.24
CA TYR A 31 4.77 -13.50 -11.26
C TYR A 31 5.71 -12.72 -12.19
N ASN A 32 6.41 -13.40 -13.09
CA ASN A 32 7.41 -12.76 -13.94
C ASN A 32 6.83 -12.13 -15.21
N ASN A 33 5.50 -12.07 -15.38
CA ASN A 33 4.88 -11.43 -16.54
C ASN A 33 3.60 -10.63 -16.26
N LEU A 34 3.18 -10.41 -15.01
CA LEU A 34 2.32 -9.25 -14.76
C LEU A 34 3.26 -8.05 -14.72
N LYS A 35 3.50 -7.43 -15.88
CA LYS A 35 4.10 -6.11 -15.96
C LYS A 35 3.19 -5.12 -15.20
N LEU A 36 3.33 -5.04 -13.89
CA LEU A 36 2.88 -3.90 -13.09
C LEU A 36 4.11 -3.10 -12.65
N ALA A 37 4.95 -2.74 -13.61
CA ALA A 37 6.09 -1.84 -13.44
C ALA A 37 6.70 -1.53 -14.83
N ILE A 38 5.90 -0.97 -15.72
CA ILE A 38 6.46 0.14 -16.51
C ILE A 38 6.37 1.32 -15.53
N PRO A 39 7.39 2.19 -15.39
CA PRO A 39 7.32 3.37 -14.54
C PRO A 39 6.33 4.37 -15.16
N TYR A 40 5.06 4.02 -15.12
CA TYR A 40 4.00 4.93 -15.44
C TYR A 40 3.70 5.68 -14.17
N ASP A 41 4.00 6.95 -14.22
CA ASP A 41 3.47 7.89 -13.28
C ASP A 41 1.94 7.82 -13.33
N ALA A 42 1.30 7.46 -12.22
CA ALA A 42 -0.17 7.40 -12.17
C ALA A 42 -0.80 8.75 -12.55
N ARG A 43 -0.05 9.85 -12.36
CA ARG A 43 -0.42 11.20 -12.77
C ARG A 43 -0.65 11.30 -14.27
N ASP A 44 0.14 10.59 -15.08
CA ASP A 44 -0.01 10.62 -16.54
C ASP A 44 -1.33 9.98 -16.99
N TYR A 45 -1.76 8.92 -16.30
CA TYR A 45 -2.99 8.20 -16.61
C TYR A 45 -4.26 8.93 -16.20
N ILE A 46 -4.21 9.73 -15.14
CA ILE A 46 -5.35 10.56 -14.71
C ILE A 46 -5.35 11.94 -15.37
N GLY A 47 -4.49 12.15 -16.38
CA GLY A 47 -4.48 13.35 -17.21
C GLY A 47 -3.69 14.53 -16.63
N LEU A 48 -2.83 14.29 -15.64
CA LEU A 48 -2.02 15.34 -15.01
C LEU A 48 -0.70 15.65 -15.74
N TYR A 49 -0.32 14.87 -16.77
CA TYR A 49 0.92 15.11 -17.53
C TYR A 49 0.97 16.51 -18.18
N ASN A 50 -0.16 17.03 -18.65
CA ASN A 50 -0.28 18.39 -19.19
C ASN A 50 -1.07 19.32 -18.23
N SER A 51 -0.93 19.10 -16.92
CA SER A 51 -1.62 19.89 -15.91
C SER A 51 -0.67 20.87 -15.21
N GLY A 52 -1.16 21.50 -14.14
CA GLY A 52 -0.36 22.42 -13.33
C GLY A 52 0.98 21.84 -12.84
N LEU A 53 1.13 20.52 -12.77
CA LEU A 53 2.39 19.89 -12.36
C LEU A 53 3.54 20.09 -13.34
N THR A 54 3.27 20.11 -14.65
CA THR A 54 4.29 20.44 -15.66
C THR A 54 4.47 21.94 -15.86
N GLU A 55 3.49 22.73 -15.43
CA GLU A 55 3.57 24.20 -15.38
C GLU A 55 4.25 24.75 -14.10
N GLY A 56 4.59 23.87 -13.15
CA GLY A 56 5.33 24.21 -11.93
C GLY A 56 4.47 24.63 -10.74
N TYR A 57 3.16 24.39 -10.77
CA TYR A 57 2.29 24.58 -9.61
C TYR A 57 2.50 23.45 -8.60
N THR A 58 2.82 23.81 -7.36
CA THR A 58 3.16 22.88 -6.27
C THR A 58 2.20 22.95 -5.08
N GLY A 59 1.20 23.84 -5.13
CA GLY A 59 0.38 24.18 -3.96
C GLY A 59 1.11 25.03 -2.92
N TYR A 60 2.29 25.57 -3.22
CA TYR A 60 3.02 26.45 -2.29
C TYR A 60 2.16 27.65 -1.82
N GLY A 61 2.06 27.83 -0.51
CA GLY A 61 1.25 28.89 0.11
C GLY A 61 -0.24 28.55 0.24
N ILE A 62 -0.67 27.35 -0.15
CA ILE A 62 -2.03 26.86 0.02
C ILE A 62 -2.06 25.84 1.17
N ASN A 63 -2.98 26.03 2.10
CA ASN A 63 -3.28 25.06 3.15
C ASN A 63 -4.51 24.24 2.73
N ALA A 64 -4.38 22.92 2.75
CA ALA A 64 -5.49 22.00 2.51
C ALA A 64 -5.73 21.17 3.78
N ALA A 65 -6.98 21.09 4.23
CA ALA A 65 -7.35 20.32 5.41
C ALA A 65 -7.84 18.92 5.00
N VAL A 66 -7.24 17.90 5.59
CA VAL A 66 -7.70 16.51 5.51
C VAL A 66 -8.49 16.21 6.79
N ILE A 67 -9.79 15.91 6.65
CA ILE A 67 -10.66 15.54 7.77
C ILE A 67 -10.84 14.03 7.73
N ASP A 68 -9.99 13.32 8.45
CA ASP A 68 -9.89 11.86 8.39
C ASP A 68 -9.44 11.30 9.75
N THR A 69 -8.87 10.10 9.81
CA THR A 69 -8.46 9.40 11.04
C THR A 69 -7.25 10.01 11.75
N GLY A 70 -6.51 10.90 11.09
CA GLY A 70 -5.27 11.50 11.56
C GLY A 70 -4.25 11.60 10.44
N ILE A 71 -3.03 12.01 10.76
CA ILE A 71 -1.85 11.93 9.90
C ILE A 71 -0.66 11.53 10.76
N ASP A 72 0.04 10.44 10.41
CA ASP A 72 1.37 10.16 10.96
C ASP A 72 2.39 11.14 10.35
N ASP A 73 2.68 12.21 11.09
CA ASP A 73 3.61 13.25 10.68
C ASP A 73 5.09 12.80 10.71
N ASN A 74 5.39 11.67 11.34
CA ASN A 74 6.73 11.07 11.37
C ASN A 74 6.97 10.14 10.19
N HIS A 75 5.97 9.86 9.35
CA HIS A 75 6.12 9.01 8.18
C HIS A 75 7.11 9.63 7.18
N ASP A 76 7.98 8.81 6.59
CA ASP A 76 9.02 9.22 5.63
C ASP A 76 8.48 10.03 4.43
N VAL A 77 7.24 9.73 3.99
CA VAL A 77 6.50 10.40 2.93
C VAL A 77 6.27 11.89 3.15
N PHE A 78 6.39 12.38 4.39
CA PHE A 78 6.28 13.80 4.73
C PHE A 78 7.60 14.41 5.23
N THR A 79 8.52 13.59 5.75
CA THR A 79 9.73 14.05 6.46
C THR A 79 10.98 14.12 5.58
N GLU A 80 11.03 13.44 4.42
CA GLU A 80 12.23 13.39 3.56
C GLU A 80 12.72 14.75 3.05
N ALA A 81 11.84 15.76 2.93
CA ALA A 81 12.25 17.09 2.49
C ALA A 81 12.68 18.04 3.62
N GLY A 82 12.64 17.61 4.89
CA GLY A 82 13.08 18.40 6.04
C GLY A 82 12.25 19.66 6.32
N VAL A 83 11.05 19.78 5.74
CA VAL A 83 10.10 20.87 6.00
C VAL A 83 8.87 20.30 6.68
N ASP A 84 8.63 20.72 7.91
CA ASP A 84 7.36 20.49 8.59
C ASP A 84 6.27 21.31 7.87
N ARG A 85 5.35 20.61 7.23
CA ARG A 85 4.26 21.17 6.42
C ARG A 85 2.90 20.74 6.96
N ILE A 86 2.87 20.06 8.11
CA ILE A 86 1.65 19.50 8.68
C ILE A 86 1.27 20.36 9.87
N THR A 87 0.13 21.05 9.75
CA THR A 87 -0.58 21.58 10.90
C THR A 87 -1.78 20.70 11.14
N TYR A 88 -2.11 20.44 12.40
CA TYR A 88 -3.22 19.55 12.75
C TYR A 88 -4.09 20.12 13.85
N TYR A 89 -5.30 19.59 13.93
CA TYR A 89 -6.25 19.86 14.99
C TYR A 89 -7.09 18.61 15.21
N ASP A 90 -6.91 17.96 16.34
CA ASP A 90 -7.67 16.77 16.72
C ASP A 90 -8.98 17.17 17.41
N VAL A 91 -10.09 17.00 16.70
CA VAL A 91 -11.45 17.25 17.20
C VAL A 91 -12.01 16.13 18.07
N VAL A 92 -11.42 14.92 18.04
CA VAL A 92 -11.97 13.72 18.68
C VAL A 92 -11.42 13.56 20.09
N ASN A 93 -10.09 13.52 20.22
CA ASN A 93 -9.42 13.27 21.51
C ASN A 93 -8.74 14.52 22.09
N ASN A 94 -8.77 15.64 21.35
CA ASN A 94 -8.12 16.90 21.72
C ASN A 94 -6.63 16.72 22.05
N GLN A 95 -5.97 15.82 21.31
CA GLN A 95 -4.54 15.53 21.44
C GLN A 95 -3.69 16.60 20.76
N THR A 96 -2.45 16.72 21.26
CA THR A 96 -1.40 17.56 20.67
C THR A 96 -0.46 16.72 19.78
N ASN A 97 -1.00 15.70 19.11
CA ASN A 97 -0.27 14.92 18.11
C ASN A 97 -1.27 14.52 17.02
N PRO A 98 -0.96 14.62 15.71
CA PRO A 98 -1.87 14.21 14.64
C PRO A 98 -2.03 12.69 14.47
N GLU A 99 -1.45 11.90 15.37
CA GLU A 99 -1.39 10.43 15.38
C GLU A 99 -2.52 9.75 14.62
N ASP A 100 -2.16 8.96 13.62
CA ASP A 100 -3.10 8.15 12.84
C ASP A 100 -2.98 6.68 13.21
N SER A 101 -3.95 6.15 13.95
CA SER A 101 -3.96 4.75 14.35
C SER A 101 -4.56 3.80 13.31
N ASP A 102 -5.30 4.33 12.32
CA ASP A 102 -5.95 3.53 11.28
C ASP A 102 -5.13 3.50 9.98
N GLY A 103 -4.47 4.62 9.66
CA GLY A 103 -3.60 4.77 8.50
C GLY A 103 -4.31 5.36 7.27
N HIS A 104 -5.64 5.39 7.25
CA HIS A 104 -6.41 5.94 6.13
C HIS A 104 -6.10 7.43 5.89
N GLY A 105 -6.10 8.25 6.94
CA GLY A 105 -5.82 9.68 6.84
C GLY A 105 -4.39 9.99 6.37
N THR A 106 -3.40 9.23 6.85
CA THR A 106 -2.01 9.29 6.39
C THR A 106 -1.90 8.98 4.89
N TRP A 107 -2.65 7.97 4.41
CA TRP A 107 -2.67 7.61 3.00
C TRP A 107 -3.35 8.69 2.13
N VAL A 108 -4.46 9.26 2.59
CA VAL A 108 -5.11 10.38 1.89
C VAL A 108 -4.18 11.60 1.82
N ALA A 109 -3.53 11.95 2.94
CA ALA A 109 -2.60 13.07 3.01
C ALA A 109 -1.36 12.86 2.11
N SER A 110 -0.88 11.61 1.95
CA SER A 110 0.27 11.33 1.10
C SER A 110 -0.06 11.48 -0.39
N ILE A 111 -1.28 11.13 -0.82
CA ILE A 111 -1.76 11.40 -2.18
C ILE A 111 -1.84 12.91 -2.43
N LEU A 112 -2.28 13.68 -1.43
CA LEU A 112 -2.44 15.14 -1.56
C LEU A 112 -1.11 15.90 -1.59
N GLY A 113 -0.12 15.48 -0.79
CA GLY A 113 1.05 16.32 -0.53
C GLY A 113 2.34 15.58 -0.17
N GLY A 114 2.41 14.27 -0.41
CA GLY A 114 3.62 13.48 -0.19
C GLY A 114 4.84 14.09 -0.90
N ASN A 115 5.97 14.17 -0.21
CA ASN A 115 7.20 14.78 -0.70
C ASN A 115 8.40 13.83 -0.74
N SER A 116 8.21 12.54 -0.45
CA SER A 116 9.32 11.60 -0.56
C SER A 116 9.79 11.48 -2.01
N THR A 117 11.03 11.04 -2.14
CA THR A 117 11.67 10.79 -3.42
C THR A 117 10.98 9.68 -4.21
N GLU A 118 10.43 8.68 -3.52
CA GLU A 118 9.74 7.53 -4.09
C GLU A 118 8.23 7.75 -4.27
N TYR A 119 7.56 8.40 -3.32
CA TYR A 119 6.10 8.58 -3.30
C TYR A 119 5.74 10.07 -3.23
N LYS A 120 5.60 10.68 -4.41
CA LYS A 120 5.16 12.06 -4.53
C LYS A 120 3.64 12.13 -4.63
N GLY A 121 3.08 13.08 -3.89
CA GLY A 121 1.69 13.49 -4.03
C GLY A 121 1.41 14.03 -5.43
N VAL A 122 0.11 14.14 -5.71
CA VAL A 122 -0.44 14.70 -6.94
C VAL A 122 -0.26 16.20 -6.96
#